data_AF-A0A0F8T2B8-F1
#
_entry.id   AF-A0A0F8T2B8-F1
#
_cell.length_a   1.000
_cell.length_b   1.000
_cell.length_c   1.000
_cell.angle_alpha   90.00
_cell.angle_beta   90.00
_cell.angle_gamma   90.00
#
_symmetry.space_group_name_H-M   'P 1'
#
loop_
_entity.id
_entity.type
_entity.pdbx_description
1 polymer ?
#
loop_
_entity_poly.entity_id
_entity_poly.type
_entity_poly.pdbx_seq_one_letter_code
_entity_poly.pdbx_strand_id
1 'polypeptide(L)'
;MDLFRKKHLVLAVIMLVATIGIAYAPGSQPDWAPGGPPDSTPGGLPDSTPACAYSSFCTLDGFDKVVVFMAAGQYNASLPPAEGDLAVWYHKAIMGRNDTEIQAEKEAAMKYFEDEFGPGLPEPVAFGVDPRNEYRAYIISCENIPPEGWVVRDGGFIVNFPKKTKLYGNWGGSEGKNVPAGSFIVYGDYNIKTTLSDECKNYCDEYKNYCDECKNYCDKKTSPLIIHYQSAEPIIPDTINNGITFRCTTIAPWGEGIAQGISYTQTLENGNVQANIRNVHTYPAFGPSVVHDM
;
A
#
# COMPACT_ATOMS: atom_id res chain seq x y z
N MET A 1 -30.66 24.25 53.76
CA MET A 1 -31.03 23.55 52.51
C MET A 1 -29.71 23.08 51.89
N ASP A 2 -28.92 22.24 52.56
CA ASP A 2 -29.16 20.81 52.91
C ASP A 2 -29.67 20.00 51.72
N LEU A 3 -29.13 18.84 51.36
CA LEU A 3 -27.87 18.13 51.64
C LEU A 3 -27.97 16.88 50.74
N PHE A 4 -26.82 16.36 50.33
CA PHE A 4 -26.54 14.97 49.98
C PHE A 4 -27.58 13.87 50.28
N ARG A 5 -27.52 12.82 49.43
CA ARG A 5 -27.32 11.37 49.75
C ARG A 5 -28.44 10.36 49.44
N LYS A 6 -27.98 9.23 48.87
CA LYS A 6 -28.44 7.81 48.98
C LYS A 6 -29.59 7.40 48.03
N LYS A 7 -29.67 6.19 47.45
CA LYS A 7 -28.87 4.94 47.51
C LYS A 7 -29.35 3.96 46.42
N HIS A 8 -28.42 3.11 45.97
CA HIS A 8 -28.49 1.79 45.31
C HIS A 8 -29.83 1.06 45.03
N LEU A 9 -29.92 0.44 43.84
CA LEU A 9 -30.12 -1.03 43.61
C LEU A 9 -30.09 -1.31 42.07
N VAL A 10 -29.02 -1.89 41.51
CA VAL A 10 -28.88 -3.30 41.06
C VAL A 10 -30.15 -3.91 40.44
N LEU A 11 -30.14 -4.15 39.12
CA LEU A 11 -30.59 -5.42 38.55
C LEU A 11 -30.00 -5.63 37.13
N ALA A 12 -29.24 -6.71 37.00
CA ALA A 12 -28.83 -7.29 35.72
C ALA A 12 -30.03 -7.98 35.06
N VAL A 13 -30.12 -7.91 33.73
CA VAL A 13 -30.98 -8.82 32.95
C VAL A 13 -30.15 -9.41 31.81
N ILE A 14 -30.04 -10.73 31.89
CA ILE A 14 -29.43 -11.67 30.96
C ILE A 14 -30.56 -12.26 30.08
N MET A 15 -30.23 -12.50 28.80
CA MET A 15 -30.85 -13.40 27.81
C MET A 15 -32.29 -13.16 27.32
N LEU A 16 -32.47 -13.14 25.99
CA LEU A 16 -32.91 -14.36 25.28
C LEU A 16 -32.62 -14.29 23.76
N VAL A 17 -32.08 -15.40 23.26
CA VAL A 17 -31.91 -15.81 21.87
C VAL A 17 -33.27 -16.19 21.27
N ALA A 18 -33.52 -15.82 20.01
CA ALA A 18 -34.56 -16.43 19.18
C ALA A 18 -33.97 -16.84 17.82
N THR A 19 -33.74 -18.14 17.72
CA THR A 19 -33.53 -18.94 16.51
C THR A 19 -34.73 -18.87 15.57
N ILE A 20 -34.49 -18.63 14.28
CA ILE A 20 -35.35 -19.07 13.18
C ILE A 20 -34.53 -20.02 12.31
N GLY A 21 -34.97 -21.28 12.29
CA GLY A 21 -34.38 -22.33 11.45
C GLY A 21 -34.94 -22.26 10.03
N ILE A 22 -34.02 -22.34 9.06
CA ILE A 22 -34.32 -22.79 7.70
C ILE A 22 -33.64 -24.16 7.56
N ALA A 23 -34.44 -25.19 7.31
CA ALA A 23 -33.98 -26.53 7.01
C ALA A 23 -33.42 -26.58 5.59
N TYR A 24 -32.19 -27.06 5.43
CA TYR A 24 -31.66 -27.57 4.16
C TYR A 24 -31.35 -29.06 4.30
N ALA A 25 -31.81 -29.82 3.31
CA ALA A 25 -31.65 -31.27 3.18
C ALA A 25 -30.17 -31.68 2.96
N PRO A 26 -29.75 -32.90 3.35
CA PRO A 26 -28.39 -33.37 3.13
C PRO A 26 -28.22 -33.86 1.68
N GLY A 27 -27.38 -33.16 0.92
CA GLY A 27 -27.00 -33.55 -0.45
C GLY A 27 -25.64 -32.97 -0.81
N SER A 28 -24.61 -33.83 -0.83
CA SER A 28 -23.24 -33.65 -1.35
C SER A 28 -22.49 -32.36 -0.97
N GLN A 29 -21.65 -32.43 0.06
CA GLN A 29 -20.53 -31.49 0.23
C GLN A 29 -19.46 -31.75 -0.85
N PRO A 30 -18.80 -30.70 -1.39
CA PRO A 30 -17.54 -30.85 -2.13
C PRO A 30 -16.37 -31.16 -1.17
N ASP A 31 -15.55 -32.15 -1.54
CA ASP A 31 -14.42 -32.71 -0.78
C ASP A 31 -13.22 -31.75 -0.58
N TRP A 32 -13.37 -30.71 0.24
CA TRP A 32 -12.22 -29.86 0.62
C TRP A 32 -12.20 -29.46 2.11
N ALA A 33 -12.56 -30.37 3.01
CA ALA A 33 -12.35 -30.19 4.45
C ALA A 33 -11.06 -30.93 4.90
N PRO A 34 -10.02 -30.25 5.43
CA PRO A 34 -8.82 -30.90 5.91
C PRO A 34 -9.05 -31.41 7.35
N GLY A 35 -9.01 -32.73 7.52
CA GLY A 35 -9.28 -33.36 8.81
C GLY A 35 -8.90 -34.83 8.84
N GLY A 36 -7.64 -35.15 8.56
CA GLY A 36 -7.04 -36.44 8.85
C GLY A 36 -5.68 -36.24 9.52
N PRO A 37 -5.26 -37.09 10.47
CA PRO A 37 -3.93 -37.02 11.07
C PRO A 37 -2.88 -37.21 9.97
N PRO A 38 -1.68 -36.58 10.10
CA PRO A 38 -0.64 -36.71 9.09
C PRO A 38 -0.22 -38.17 8.99
N ASP A 39 -0.40 -38.75 7.81
CA ASP A 39 0.19 -40.04 7.48
C ASP A 39 1.70 -39.86 7.48
N SER A 40 2.37 -40.54 8.40
CA SER A 40 3.79 -40.37 8.71
C SER A 40 4.63 -41.22 7.76
N THR A 41 4.56 -40.90 6.46
CA THR A 41 5.56 -41.37 5.50
C THR A 41 6.74 -40.39 5.49
N PRO A 42 7.94 -40.78 5.97
CA PRO A 42 9.12 -39.95 5.82
C PRO A 42 9.54 -39.98 4.35
N GLY A 43 9.19 -38.94 3.60
CA GLY A 43 9.58 -38.81 2.18
C GLY A 43 8.55 -38.20 1.22
N GLY A 44 7.34 -37.83 1.68
CA GLY A 44 6.34 -37.18 0.83
C GLY A 44 6.57 -35.68 0.70
N LEU A 45 6.52 -35.15 -0.53
CA LEU A 45 6.33 -33.71 -0.76
C LEU A 45 5.06 -33.24 -0.02
N PRO A 46 5.05 -32.05 0.58
CA PRO A 46 3.81 -31.51 1.16
C PRO A 46 2.78 -31.34 0.03
N ASP A 47 1.70 -32.12 0.08
CA ASP A 47 0.62 -32.18 -0.93
C ASP A 47 -0.27 -30.93 -0.99
N SER A 48 0.02 -29.92 -0.17
CA SER A 48 -0.79 -28.70 -0.05
C SER A 48 0.10 -27.46 -0.06
N THR A 49 -0.33 -26.42 -0.77
CA THR A 49 0.18 -25.06 -0.64
C THR A 49 0.34 -24.73 0.84
N PRO A 50 1.50 -24.22 1.29
CA PRO A 50 1.76 -24.08 2.72
C PRO A 50 0.67 -23.25 3.39
N ALA A 51 0.24 -23.62 4.60
CA ALA A 51 -0.81 -22.92 5.34
C ALA A 51 -0.53 -21.41 5.48
N CYS A 52 0.75 -21.04 5.47
CA CYS A 52 1.23 -19.67 5.51
C CYS A 52 1.01 -18.86 4.21
N ALA A 53 0.55 -19.50 3.12
CA ALA A 53 0.42 -18.91 1.80
C ALA A 53 -0.79 -17.97 1.65
N TYR A 54 -1.74 -17.99 2.59
CA TYR A 54 -2.97 -17.21 2.46
C TYR A 54 -3.37 -16.54 3.76
N SER A 55 -3.52 -15.22 3.69
CA SER A 55 -4.32 -14.46 4.65
C SER A 55 -5.81 -14.78 4.46
N SER A 56 -6.60 -14.75 5.55
CA SER A 56 -8.06 -14.88 5.50
C SER A 56 -8.75 -13.73 4.74
N PHE A 57 -8.01 -12.67 4.41
CA PHE A 57 -8.49 -11.52 3.64
C PHE A 57 -7.96 -11.56 2.21
N CYS A 58 -8.63 -12.30 1.34
CA CYS A 58 -8.20 -12.52 -0.04
C CYS A 58 -8.96 -11.71 -1.08
N THR A 59 -10.25 -11.53 -0.90
CA THR A 59 -11.12 -10.87 -1.87
C THR A 59 -12.14 -10.00 -1.14
N LEU A 60 -12.24 -8.74 -1.56
CA LEU A 60 -13.39 -7.89 -1.28
C LEU A 60 -14.29 -7.98 -2.51
N ASP A 61 -15.61 -8.06 -2.32
CA ASP A 61 -16.50 -8.11 -3.47
C ASP A 61 -16.25 -6.93 -4.40
N GLY A 62 -15.97 -7.23 -5.67
CA GLY A 62 -15.62 -6.23 -6.68
C GLY A 62 -14.16 -5.78 -6.75
N PHE A 63 -13.26 -6.31 -5.92
CA PHE A 63 -11.82 -6.01 -5.97
C PHE A 63 -10.96 -7.28 -5.91
N ASP A 64 -10.05 -7.42 -6.86
CA ASP A 64 -9.05 -8.49 -6.93
C ASP A 64 -7.97 -8.33 -5.85
N LYS A 65 -7.54 -7.08 -5.60
CA LYS A 65 -6.58 -6.73 -4.55
C LYS A 65 -6.90 -5.41 -3.90
N VAL A 66 -6.69 -5.36 -2.60
CA VAL A 66 -6.57 -4.11 -1.83
C VAL A 66 -5.23 -4.07 -1.13
N VAL A 67 -4.60 -2.90 -1.20
CA VAL A 67 -3.33 -2.62 -0.55
C VAL A 67 -3.49 -1.42 0.36
N VAL A 68 -2.94 -1.47 1.57
CA VAL A 68 -2.95 -0.36 2.51
C VAL A 68 -1.54 -0.06 2.95
N PHE A 69 -1.07 1.12 2.57
CA PHE A 69 0.18 1.68 3.08
C PHE A 69 -0.10 2.77 4.11
N MET A 70 0.70 2.79 5.16
CA MET A 70 0.64 3.81 6.21
C MET A 70 2.05 4.19 6.63
N ALA A 71 2.23 5.46 6.96
CA ALA A 71 3.48 5.97 7.53
C ALA A 71 3.17 6.68 8.84
N ALA A 72 3.96 6.40 9.86
CA ALA A 72 3.78 6.94 11.21
C ALA A 72 5.11 7.23 11.93
N GLY A 73 6.22 7.21 11.20
CA GLY A 73 7.56 7.40 11.75
C GLY A 73 7.77 8.79 12.32
N GLN A 74 8.64 8.87 13.33
CA GLN A 74 8.98 10.12 14.01
C GLN A 74 10.49 10.33 13.99
N TYR A 75 10.94 11.51 13.56
CA TYR A 75 12.35 11.81 13.45
C TYR A 75 12.65 13.30 13.60
N ASN A 76 13.89 13.62 13.99
CA ASN A 76 14.37 14.99 14.00
C ASN A 76 14.76 15.40 12.57
N ALA A 77 13.97 16.27 11.95
CA ALA A 77 14.20 16.74 10.58
C ALA A 77 15.48 17.57 10.41
N SER A 78 16.06 18.08 11.50
CA SER A 78 17.36 18.77 11.46
C SER A 78 18.54 17.81 11.28
N LEU A 79 18.32 16.52 11.53
CA LEU A 79 19.33 15.49 11.27
C LEU A 79 19.15 14.98 9.84
N PRO A 80 20.23 14.93 9.03
CA PRO A 80 20.15 14.32 7.71
C PRO A 80 19.80 12.83 7.83
N PRO A 81 19.13 12.25 6.82
CA PRO A 81 18.93 10.80 6.75
C PRO A 81 20.29 10.09 6.65
N ALA A 82 20.38 8.88 7.21
CA ALA A 82 21.62 8.10 7.20
C ALA A 82 22.02 7.68 5.77
N GLU A 83 21.03 7.63 4.89
CA GLU A 83 21.12 7.29 3.48
C GLU A 83 21.78 8.38 2.62
N GLY A 84 21.91 9.60 3.15
CA GLY A 84 22.47 10.74 2.42
C GLY A 84 21.49 11.31 1.40
N ASP A 85 21.93 11.39 0.13
CA ASP A 85 21.06 11.84 -0.96
C ASP A 85 19.99 10.76 -1.24
N LEU A 86 18.75 11.07 -0.88
CA LEU A 86 17.64 10.13 -0.98
C LEU A 86 17.30 9.73 -2.43
N ALA A 87 17.53 10.61 -3.41
CA ALA A 87 17.30 10.27 -4.82
C ALA A 87 18.36 9.27 -5.30
N VAL A 88 19.63 9.51 -4.98
CA VAL A 88 20.72 8.59 -5.30
C VAL A 88 20.52 7.25 -4.57
N TRP A 89 20.18 7.29 -3.29
CA TRP A 89 19.89 6.10 -2.50
C TRP A 89 18.75 5.28 -3.14
N TYR A 90 17.63 5.91 -3.45
CA TYR A 90 16.50 5.21 -4.04
C TYR A 90 16.84 4.62 -5.42
N HIS A 91 17.33 5.43 -6.35
CA HIS A 91 17.60 4.93 -7.71
C HIS A 91 18.74 3.91 -7.75
N LYS A 92 19.87 4.20 -7.12
CA LYS A 92 21.08 3.35 -7.24
C LYS A 92 21.11 2.23 -6.21
N ALA A 93 20.86 2.51 -4.94
CA ALA A 93 21.00 1.51 -3.89
C ALA A 93 19.75 0.62 -3.75
N ILE A 94 18.55 1.18 -3.91
CA ILE A 94 17.30 0.44 -3.75
C ILE A 94 16.86 -0.23 -5.05
N MET A 95 16.80 0.52 -6.15
CA MET A 95 16.36 0.02 -7.44
C MET A 95 17.49 -0.60 -8.27
N GLY A 96 18.76 -0.42 -7.86
CA GLY A 96 19.90 -0.98 -8.59
C GLY A 96 20.17 -0.30 -9.94
N ARG A 97 19.56 0.86 -10.20
CA ARG A 97 19.63 1.54 -11.49
C ARG A 97 21.00 2.18 -11.71
N ASN A 98 21.54 2.01 -12.91
CA ASN A 98 22.68 2.79 -13.39
C ASN A 98 22.22 4.13 -13.97
N ASP A 99 23.16 5.03 -14.29
CA ASP A 99 22.83 6.38 -14.78
C ASP A 99 22.04 6.39 -16.10
N THR A 100 22.25 5.39 -16.97
CA THR A 100 21.49 5.26 -18.23
C THR A 100 20.04 4.86 -17.94
N GLU A 101 19.82 3.94 -17.01
CA GLU A 101 18.47 3.53 -16.59
C GLU A 101 17.74 4.68 -15.88
N ILE A 102 18.44 5.45 -15.03
CA ILE A 102 17.87 6.64 -14.39
C ILE A 102 17.43 7.66 -15.45
N GLN A 103 18.26 7.89 -16.46
CA GLN A 103 17.93 8.81 -17.54
C GLN A 103 16.75 8.31 -18.39
N ALA A 104 16.68 7.01 -18.69
CA ALA A 104 15.54 6.42 -19.41
C ALA A 104 14.22 6.54 -18.63
N GLU A 105 14.24 6.32 -17.31
CA GLU A 105 13.08 6.53 -16.45
C GLU A 105 12.66 8.01 -16.38
N LYS A 106 13.63 8.92 -16.37
CA LYS A 106 13.35 10.36 -16.43
C LYS A 106 12.66 10.74 -17.73
N GLU A 107 13.11 10.19 -18.86
CA GLU A 107 12.51 10.43 -20.17
C GLU A 107 11.08 9.85 -20.25
N ALA A 108 10.85 8.68 -19.65
CA ALA A 108 9.51 8.11 -19.51
C ALA A 108 8.59 9.02 -18.67
N ALA A 109 9.09 9.53 -17.53
CA ALA A 109 8.36 10.47 -16.69
C ALA A 109 8.04 11.78 -17.44
N MET A 110 9.00 12.35 -18.15
CA MET A 110 8.81 13.55 -18.97
C MET A 110 7.73 13.35 -20.03
N LYS A 111 7.80 12.21 -20.75
CA LYS A 111 6.80 11.86 -21.76
C LYS A 111 5.42 11.72 -21.13
N TYR A 112 5.31 10.99 -20.03
CA TYR A 112 4.04 10.83 -19.32
C TYR A 112 3.47 12.18 -18.89
N PHE A 113 4.30 13.04 -18.28
CA PHE A 113 3.85 14.36 -17.83
C PHE A 113 3.41 15.26 -18.98
N GLU A 114 4.11 15.23 -20.11
CA GLU A 114 3.72 16.01 -21.29
C GLU A 114 2.39 15.53 -21.89
N ASP A 115 2.19 14.21 -21.98
CA ASP A 115 0.94 13.62 -22.47
C ASP A 115 -0.24 13.92 -21.53
N GLU A 116 -0.05 13.74 -20.21
CA GLU A 116 -1.14 13.82 -19.22
C GLU A 116 -1.45 15.25 -18.76
N PHE A 117 -0.41 16.08 -18.60
CA PHE A 117 -0.53 17.43 -18.03
C PHE A 117 -0.13 18.55 -19.02
N GLY A 118 0.27 18.19 -20.23
CA GLY A 118 0.53 19.11 -21.34
C GLY A 118 1.98 19.59 -21.44
N PRO A 119 2.30 20.33 -22.51
CA PRO A 119 3.67 20.73 -22.82
C PRO A 119 4.19 21.86 -21.92
N GLY A 120 5.51 22.06 -21.94
CA GLY A 120 6.16 23.20 -21.28
C GLY A 120 6.31 23.06 -19.76
N LEU A 121 6.24 21.83 -19.25
CA LEU A 121 6.48 21.54 -17.84
C LEU A 121 7.97 21.68 -17.50
N PRO A 122 8.30 22.07 -16.26
CA PRO A 122 9.68 22.01 -15.78
C PRO A 122 10.25 20.60 -15.90
N GLU A 123 11.57 20.52 -16.05
CA GLU A 123 12.27 19.25 -16.04
C GLU A 123 12.07 18.53 -14.70
N PRO A 124 11.69 17.23 -14.70
CA PRO A 124 11.50 16.48 -13.47
C PRO A 124 12.81 16.32 -12.69
N VAL A 125 12.70 16.37 -11.37
CA VAL A 125 13.81 16.13 -10.44
C VAL A 125 13.63 14.75 -9.82
N ALA A 126 14.72 13.98 -9.71
CA ALA A 126 14.70 12.70 -9.02
C ALA A 126 14.49 12.90 -7.51
N PHE A 127 13.77 11.99 -6.86
CA PHE A 127 13.54 12.02 -5.42
C PHE A 127 13.50 10.61 -4.82
N GLY A 128 13.73 10.54 -3.51
CA GLY A 128 13.43 9.40 -2.67
C GLY A 128 12.76 9.88 -1.39
N VAL A 129 11.83 9.10 -0.86
CA VAL A 129 11.14 9.38 0.38
C VAL A 129 12.02 8.95 1.56
N ASP A 130 12.07 9.79 2.58
CA ASP A 130 12.87 9.54 3.79
C ASP A 130 12.42 8.24 4.48
N PRO A 131 13.30 7.25 4.66
CA PRO A 131 12.93 5.97 5.27
C PRO A 131 12.49 6.12 6.74
N ARG A 132 12.86 7.21 7.41
CA ARG A 132 12.42 7.53 8.79
C ARG A 132 10.93 7.87 8.87
N ASN A 133 10.25 8.05 7.73
CA ASN A 133 8.80 8.11 7.67
C ASN A 133 8.15 6.79 8.12
N GLU A 134 8.90 5.68 8.16
CA GLU A 134 8.38 4.35 8.50
C GLU A 134 7.18 3.97 7.60
N TYR A 135 7.32 4.22 6.30
CA TYR A 135 6.27 3.93 5.34
C TYR A 135 6.19 2.42 5.10
N ARG A 136 5.03 1.83 5.39
CA ARG A 136 4.86 0.39 5.50
C ARG A 136 3.58 -0.09 4.83
N ALA A 137 3.66 -1.25 4.20
CA ALA A 137 2.52 -2.01 3.73
C ALA A 137 2.04 -2.91 4.87
N TYR A 138 0.82 -2.66 5.33
CA TYR A 138 0.20 -3.44 6.41
C TYR A 138 -0.82 -4.44 5.89
N ILE A 139 -1.41 -4.15 4.73
CA ILE A 139 -2.39 -5.03 4.08
C ILE A 139 -2.01 -5.10 2.60
N ILE A 140 -1.91 -6.32 2.09
CA ILE A 140 -2.01 -6.67 0.67
C ILE A 140 -2.91 -7.90 0.65
N SER A 141 -4.03 -7.85 -0.06
CA SER A 141 -4.97 -8.98 -0.11
C SER A 141 -4.27 -10.29 -0.52
N CYS A 142 -4.60 -11.38 0.19
CA CYS A 142 -3.96 -12.69 0.11
C CYS A 142 -2.49 -12.78 0.56
N GLU A 143 -1.91 -11.73 1.14
CA GLU A 143 -0.55 -11.80 1.68
C GLU A 143 -0.56 -11.92 3.20
N ASN A 144 0.31 -12.79 3.73
CA ASN A 144 0.55 -12.93 5.16
C ASN A 144 1.66 -11.95 5.58
N ILE A 145 1.29 -10.67 5.71
CA ILE A 145 2.20 -9.61 6.11
C ILE A 145 2.41 -9.67 7.63
N PRO A 146 3.65 -9.62 8.13
CA PRO A 146 3.90 -9.63 9.56
C PRO A 146 3.39 -8.34 10.24
N PRO A 147 3.12 -8.33 11.55
CA PRO A 147 2.50 -7.20 12.24
C PRO A 147 3.25 -5.87 12.08
N GLU A 148 4.57 -5.90 11.96
CA GLU A 148 5.41 -4.72 11.71
C GLU A 148 5.27 -4.15 10.29
N GLY A 149 4.62 -4.86 9.37
CA GLY A 149 4.44 -4.46 7.98
C GLY A 149 5.72 -4.60 7.13
N TRP A 150 5.54 -4.64 5.81
CA TRP A 150 6.66 -4.59 4.87
C TRP A 150 7.09 -3.16 4.59
N VAL A 151 8.40 -2.92 4.52
CA VAL A 151 8.93 -1.57 4.30
C VAL A 151 8.67 -1.13 2.86
N VAL A 152 8.03 0.02 2.68
CA VAL A 152 7.80 0.66 1.38
C VAL A 152 8.88 1.70 1.14
N ARG A 153 9.71 1.46 0.12
CA ARG A 153 10.73 2.42 -0.34
C ARG A 153 10.17 3.14 -1.56
N ASP A 154 9.85 4.41 -1.40
CA ASP A 154 9.15 5.23 -2.37
C ASP A 154 10.11 6.26 -2.99
N GLY A 155 10.04 6.44 -4.30
CA GLY A 155 10.86 7.40 -5.04
C GLY A 155 10.55 7.39 -6.53
N GLY A 156 11.18 8.32 -7.25
CA GLY A 156 10.95 8.51 -8.68
C GLY A 156 11.28 9.93 -9.11
N PHE A 157 10.43 10.52 -9.94
CA PHE A 157 10.57 11.87 -10.47
C PHE A 157 9.39 12.76 -10.09
N ILE A 158 9.68 14.00 -9.76
CA ILE A 158 8.70 15.00 -9.33
C ILE A 158 8.84 16.30 -10.14
N VAL A 159 7.71 16.91 -10.49
CA VAL A 159 7.64 18.29 -10.99
C VAL A 159 6.83 19.12 -9.99
N ASN A 160 7.46 20.16 -9.45
CA ASN A 160 6.84 21.07 -8.49
C ASN A 160 6.34 22.35 -9.16
N PHE A 161 5.16 22.82 -8.76
CA PHE A 161 4.54 24.05 -9.24
C PHE A 161 4.53 25.11 -8.13
N PRO A 162 5.62 25.90 -7.96
CA PRO A 162 5.74 26.87 -6.85
C PRO A 162 4.78 28.06 -6.95
N LYS A 163 4.12 28.22 -8.10
CA LYS A 163 3.10 29.24 -8.35
C LYS A 163 1.88 28.58 -8.96
N LYS A 164 0.74 29.29 -8.92
CA LYS A 164 -0.46 28.89 -9.66
C LYS A 164 -0.08 28.62 -11.11
N THR A 165 -0.37 27.41 -11.57
CA THR A 165 0.04 26.92 -12.88
C THR A 165 -1.18 26.40 -13.62
N LYS A 166 -1.22 26.60 -14.94
CA LYS A 166 -2.27 26.07 -15.80
C LYS A 166 -1.72 24.84 -16.50
N LEU A 167 -2.34 23.68 -16.26
CA LEU A 167 -1.97 22.39 -16.85
C LEU A 167 -2.98 22.02 -17.94
N TYR A 168 -2.49 21.33 -18.96
CA TYR A 168 -3.24 20.89 -20.14
C TYR A 168 -3.21 19.35 -20.20
N GLY A 169 -3.03 18.77 -21.40
CA GLY A 169 -2.96 17.32 -21.60
C GLY A 169 -4.30 16.63 -21.43
N ASN A 170 -4.29 15.32 -21.26
CA ASN A 170 -5.50 14.52 -21.02
C ASN A 170 -6.27 15.01 -19.77
N TRP A 171 -5.56 15.38 -18.71
CA TRP A 171 -6.19 15.83 -17.46
C TRP A 171 -6.81 17.22 -17.60
N GLY A 172 -6.08 18.17 -18.17
CA GLY A 172 -6.47 19.58 -18.28
C GLY A 172 -7.35 19.89 -19.49
N GLY A 173 -7.32 19.05 -20.52
CA GLY A 173 -7.96 19.29 -21.82
C GLY A 173 -7.34 20.47 -22.58
N SER A 174 -7.95 20.80 -23.72
CA SER A 174 -7.50 21.92 -24.57
C SER A 174 -7.64 23.28 -23.89
N GLU A 175 -8.64 23.44 -23.03
CA GLU A 175 -8.87 24.69 -22.29
C GLU A 175 -7.87 24.88 -21.14
N GLY A 176 -7.31 23.78 -20.62
CA GLY A 176 -6.42 23.74 -19.47
C GLY A 176 -7.10 24.07 -18.14
N LYS A 177 -6.60 23.48 -17.05
CA LYS A 177 -7.10 23.65 -15.68
C LYS A 177 -6.04 24.28 -14.80
N ASN A 178 -6.43 25.18 -13.91
CA ASN A 178 -5.51 25.79 -12.95
C ASN A 178 -5.30 24.86 -11.75
N VAL A 179 -4.05 24.71 -11.33
CA VAL A 179 -3.67 24.14 -10.04
C VAL A 179 -3.09 25.23 -9.12
N PRO A 180 -3.32 25.16 -7.80
CA PRO A 180 -2.76 26.12 -6.87
C PRO A 180 -1.24 26.02 -6.77
N ALA A 181 -0.61 27.07 -6.25
CA ALA A 181 0.81 27.05 -5.89
C ALA A 181 1.08 25.94 -4.85
N GLY A 182 2.24 25.28 -4.97
CA GLY A 182 2.62 24.15 -4.14
C GLY A 182 2.12 22.80 -4.66
N SER A 183 1.32 22.77 -5.73
CA SER A 183 0.94 21.50 -6.37
C SER A 183 2.15 20.83 -7.01
N PHE A 184 2.09 19.52 -7.20
CA PHE A 184 3.13 18.78 -7.90
C PHE A 184 2.57 17.51 -8.56
N ILE A 185 3.35 16.91 -9.44
CA ILE A 185 3.04 15.63 -10.11
C ILE A 185 4.24 14.69 -9.96
N VAL A 186 3.97 13.39 -9.88
CA VAL A 186 4.97 12.36 -9.64
C VAL A 186 4.84 11.18 -10.62
N TYR A 187 5.96 10.53 -10.87
CA TYR A 187 6.10 9.29 -11.64
C TYR A 187 7.21 8.48 -10.99
N GLY A 188 6.95 7.24 -10.59
CA GLY A 188 7.91 6.48 -9.81
C GLY A 188 7.45 5.07 -9.45
N ASP A 189 8.14 4.45 -8.50
CA ASP A 189 7.80 3.09 -8.06
C ASP A 189 7.84 2.96 -6.55
N TYR A 190 6.91 2.18 -6.03
CA TYR A 190 7.04 1.59 -4.71
C TYR A 190 7.90 0.33 -4.81
N ASN A 191 9.03 0.31 -4.11
CA ASN A 191 9.82 -0.88 -3.88
C ASN A 191 9.57 -1.43 -2.47
N ILE A 192 8.75 -2.46 -2.40
CA ILE A 192 8.26 -3.05 -1.16
C ILE A 192 9.20 -4.18 -0.76
N LYS A 193 9.95 -3.98 0.32
CA LYS A 193 10.84 -5.00 0.88
C LYS A 193 10.00 -6.02 1.62
N THR A 194 9.81 -7.19 1.00
CA THR A 194 9.05 -8.28 1.60
C THR A 194 9.89 -9.04 2.61
N THR A 195 9.22 -9.54 3.64
CA THR A 195 9.77 -10.46 4.64
C THR A 195 8.78 -11.59 4.88
N LEU A 196 9.28 -12.76 5.24
CA LEU A 196 8.44 -13.87 5.65
C LEU A 196 7.84 -13.57 7.03
N SER A 197 6.56 -13.92 7.23
CA SER A 197 6.01 -14.06 8.58
C SER A 197 6.72 -15.21 9.31
N ASP A 198 6.66 -15.25 10.65
CA ASP A 198 7.27 -16.33 11.45
C ASP A 198 6.81 -17.72 10.99
N GLU A 199 5.52 -17.84 10.65
CA GLU A 199 4.94 -19.07 10.10
C GLU A 199 5.54 -19.43 8.74
N CYS A 200 5.66 -18.47 7.81
CA CYS A 200 6.31 -18.69 6.53
C CYS A 200 7.80 -19.00 6.66
N LYS A 201 8.45 -18.40 7.66
CA LYS A 201 9.87 -18.57 7.92
C LYS A 201 10.17 -20.02 8.32
N ASN A 202 9.40 -20.58 9.25
CA ASN A 202 9.55 -21.97 9.66
C ASN A 202 9.39 -22.93 8.47
N TYR A 203 8.35 -22.71 7.64
CA TYR A 203 8.17 -23.50 6.42
C TYR A 203 9.37 -23.39 5.47
N CYS A 204 9.85 -22.17 5.20
CA CYS A 204 10.98 -21.99 4.29
C CYS A 204 12.30 -22.53 4.86
N ASP A 205 12.54 -22.42 6.16
CA ASP A 205 13.73 -22.98 6.79
C ASP A 205 13.74 -24.53 6.72
N GLU A 206 12.56 -25.17 6.76
CA GLU A 206 12.40 -26.63 6.68
C GLU A 206 12.38 -27.17 5.24
N TYR A 207 11.61 -26.55 4.34
CA TYR A 207 11.26 -27.14 3.03
C TYR A 207 11.97 -26.51 1.83
N LYS A 208 12.65 -25.35 1.96
CA LYS A 208 13.23 -24.63 0.81
C LYS A 208 14.22 -25.47 -0.01
N ASN A 209 14.93 -26.41 0.62
CA ASN A 209 15.89 -27.29 -0.06
C ASN A 209 15.30 -28.67 -0.40
N TYR A 210 14.02 -28.89 -0.11
CA TYR A 210 13.36 -30.18 -0.30
C TYR A 210 12.76 -30.31 -1.71
N CYS A 211 12.30 -29.20 -2.29
CA CYS A 211 11.71 -29.19 -3.63
C CYS A 211 11.93 -27.87 -4.36
N ASP A 212 11.97 -27.91 -5.70
CA ASP A 212 12.15 -26.71 -6.53
C ASP A 212 10.96 -25.76 -6.39
N GLU A 213 9.73 -26.27 -6.23
CA GLU A 213 8.55 -25.44 -5.98
C GLU A 213 8.65 -24.70 -4.63
N CYS A 214 9.16 -25.38 -3.59
CA CYS A 214 9.38 -24.87 -2.25
C CYS A 214 10.41 -23.74 -2.29
N LYS A 215 11.51 -23.98 -3.01
CA LYS A 215 12.56 -22.98 -3.26
C LYS A 215 12.00 -21.74 -3.93
N ASN A 216 11.29 -21.94 -5.05
CA ASN A 216 10.70 -20.86 -5.83
C ASN A 216 9.69 -20.04 -5.02
N TYR A 217 8.87 -20.71 -4.19
CA TYR A 217 7.95 -20.04 -3.27
C TYR A 217 8.69 -19.13 -2.30
N CYS A 218 9.71 -19.65 -1.61
CA CYS A 218 10.48 -18.90 -0.62
C CYS A 218 11.30 -17.75 -1.23
N ASP A 219 11.89 -17.96 -2.41
CA ASP A 219 12.65 -16.92 -3.13
C ASP A 219 11.70 -15.83 -3.65
N LYS A 220 10.53 -16.19 -4.17
CA LYS A 220 9.52 -15.22 -4.61
C LYS A 220 9.00 -14.38 -3.45
N LYS A 221 8.73 -14.99 -2.30
CA LYS A 221 8.22 -14.26 -1.11
C LYS A 221 9.25 -13.33 -0.47
N THR A 222 10.53 -13.50 -0.77
CA THR A 222 11.63 -12.65 -0.26
C THR A 222 12.17 -11.66 -1.29
N SER A 223 11.66 -11.73 -2.53
CA SER A 223 11.99 -10.76 -3.58
C SER A 223 11.14 -9.50 -3.43
N PRO A 224 11.70 -8.30 -3.63
CA PRO A 224 10.91 -7.07 -3.52
C PRO A 224 9.73 -7.04 -4.48
N LEU A 225 8.59 -6.58 -4.00
CA LEU A 225 7.41 -6.32 -4.82
C LEU A 225 7.49 -4.89 -5.34
N ILE A 226 7.39 -4.72 -6.65
CA ILE A 226 7.39 -3.40 -7.31
C ILE A 226 5.97 -3.03 -7.74
N ILE A 227 5.54 -1.82 -7.39
CA ILE A 227 4.30 -1.21 -7.89
C ILE A 227 4.66 0.13 -8.49
N HIS A 228 4.52 0.25 -9.81
CA HIS A 228 4.71 1.53 -10.50
C HIS A 228 3.54 2.46 -10.19
N TYR A 229 3.80 3.76 -10.08
CA TYR A 229 2.78 4.78 -9.92
C TYR A 229 3.05 6.00 -10.78
N GLN A 230 1.96 6.62 -11.21
CA GLN A 230 2.00 7.88 -11.95
C GLN A 230 0.79 8.73 -11.55
N SER A 231 0.99 10.03 -11.36
CA SER A 231 -0.09 10.96 -10.97
C SER A 231 -1.26 10.85 -11.94
N ALA A 232 -2.44 10.45 -11.45
CA ALA A 232 -3.69 10.48 -12.22
C ALA A 232 -4.29 11.90 -12.25
N GLU A 233 -3.90 12.70 -11.27
CA GLU A 233 -4.16 14.14 -11.20
C GLU A 233 -3.03 14.83 -10.43
N PRO A 234 -2.92 16.16 -10.50
CA PRO A 234 -1.97 16.92 -9.70
C PRO A 234 -2.22 16.68 -8.20
N ILE A 235 -1.15 16.48 -7.46
CA ILE A 235 -1.17 16.41 -5.99
C ILE A 235 -1.32 17.84 -5.48
N ILE A 236 -2.39 18.07 -4.72
CA ILE A 236 -2.79 19.42 -4.30
C ILE A 236 -2.52 19.59 -2.80
N PRO A 237 -1.92 20.73 -2.38
CA PRO A 237 -1.83 21.07 -0.98
C PRO A 237 -3.20 21.27 -0.33
N ASP A 238 -3.45 20.56 0.76
CA ASP A 238 -4.48 20.88 1.73
C ASP A 238 -3.96 21.97 2.67
N THR A 239 -4.35 23.22 2.39
CA THR A 239 -3.95 24.37 3.19
C THR A 239 -4.65 24.45 4.55
N ILE A 240 -5.71 23.67 4.77
CA ILE A 240 -6.45 23.64 6.04
C ILE A 240 -5.76 22.68 7.00
N ASN A 241 -5.43 21.47 6.51
CA ASN A 241 -4.84 20.41 7.32
C ASN A 241 -3.31 20.33 7.23
N ASN A 242 -2.69 21.25 6.49
CA ASN A 242 -1.25 21.33 6.26
C ASN A 242 -0.66 20.01 5.75
N GLY A 243 -1.14 19.56 4.60
CA GLY A 243 -0.49 18.48 3.87
C GLY A 243 -1.06 18.31 2.49
N ILE A 244 -1.29 17.08 2.04
CA ILE A 244 -1.68 16.80 0.66
C ILE A 244 -2.72 15.70 0.56
N THR A 245 -3.56 15.79 -0.47
CA THR A 245 -4.30 14.66 -1.02
C THR A 245 -3.64 14.25 -2.33
N PHE A 246 -3.60 12.94 -2.59
CA PHE A 246 -3.02 12.43 -3.82
C PHE A 246 -3.86 11.30 -4.39
N ARG A 247 -3.82 11.20 -5.72
CA ARG A 247 -4.41 10.11 -6.48
C ARG A 247 -3.49 9.76 -7.64
N CYS A 248 -3.05 8.51 -7.68
CA CYS A 248 -2.14 7.99 -8.69
C CYS A 248 -2.74 6.76 -9.36
N THR A 249 -2.57 6.63 -10.66
CA THR A 249 -2.71 5.35 -11.34
C THR A 249 -1.56 4.47 -10.89
N THR A 250 -1.84 3.20 -10.60
CA THR A 250 -0.83 2.23 -10.19
C THR A 250 -0.82 1.02 -11.10
N ILE A 251 0.37 0.47 -11.34
CA ILE A 251 0.58 -0.71 -12.18
C ILE A 251 1.36 -1.72 -11.34
N ALA A 252 0.68 -2.78 -10.93
CA ALA A 252 1.22 -3.84 -10.09
C ALA A 252 1.29 -5.17 -10.86
N PRO A 253 1.97 -6.20 -10.34
CA PRO A 253 2.04 -7.51 -11.00
C PRO A 253 0.68 -8.20 -11.23
N TRP A 254 -0.36 -7.74 -10.55
CA TRP A 254 -1.73 -8.24 -10.68
C TRP A 254 -2.65 -7.30 -11.49
N GLY A 255 -2.11 -6.24 -12.09
CA GLY A 255 -2.84 -5.36 -13.00
C GLY A 255 -2.82 -3.89 -12.60
N GLU A 256 -3.64 -3.10 -13.30
CA GLU A 256 -3.78 -1.66 -13.10
C GLU A 256 -4.79 -1.35 -12.00
N GLY A 257 -4.51 -0.29 -11.24
CA GLY A 257 -5.29 0.14 -10.10
C GLY A 257 -5.21 1.64 -9.88
N ILE A 258 -5.75 2.07 -8.74
CA ILE A 258 -5.63 3.44 -8.26
C ILE A 258 -5.10 3.41 -6.83
N ALA A 259 -4.16 4.29 -6.53
CA ALA A 259 -3.76 4.65 -5.18
C ALA A 259 -4.37 6.00 -4.83
N GLN A 260 -5.03 6.11 -3.69
CA GLN A 260 -5.58 7.35 -3.20
C GLN A 260 -5.32 7.51 -1.70
N GLY A 261 -4.95 8.73 -1.30
CA GLY A 261 -4.58 8.94 0.08
C GLY A 261 -4.35 10.38 0.50
N ILE A 262 -3.90 10.51 1.74
CA ILE A 262 -3.53 11.75 2.39
C ILE A 262 -2.14 11.62 3.02
N SER A 263 -1.43 12.74 3.10
CA SER A 263 -0.21 12.89 3.89
C SER A 263 -0.27 14.20 4.67
N TYR A 264 -0.39 14.12 6.00
CA TYR A 264 -0.51 15.27 6.90
C TYR A 264 0.61 15.25 7.93
N THR A 265 1.78 15.72 7.52
CA THR A 265 2.97 15.74 8.38
C THR A 265 2.74 16.70 9.57
N GLN A 266 3.13 16.28 10.76
CA GLN A 266 2.96 17.07 11.99
C GLN A 266 4.30 17.37 12.65
N THR A 267 4.45 18.56 13.20
CA THR A 267 5.55 18.89 14.11
C THR A 267 5.08 18.65 15.54
N LEU A 268 5.80 17.81 16.27
CA LEU A 268 5.53 17.46 17.66
C LEU A 268 6.12 18.50 18.62
N GLU A 269 5.67 18.50 19.88
CA GLU A 269 6.14 19.44 20.91
C GLU A 269 7.66 19.38 21.14
N ASN A 270 8.27 18.21 20.96
CA ASN A 270 9.71 18.02 21.07
C ASN A 270 10.51 18.48 19.83
N GLY A 271 9.84 19.09 18.84
CA GLY A 271 10.44 19.54 17.58
C GLY A 271 10.66 18.44 16.53
N ASN A 272 10.34 17.18 16.85
CA ASN A 272 10.38 16.11 15.85
C ASN A 272 9.24 16.27 14.85
N VAL A 273 9.46 15.73 13.67
CA VAL A 273 8.45 15.57 12.64
C VAL A 273 7.86 14.16 12.76
N GLN A 274 6.54 14.07 12.63
CA GLN A 274 5.80 12.82 12.51
C GLN A 274 5.18 12.72 11.11
N ALA A 275 5.53 11.67 10.39
CA ALA A 275 4.82 11.27 9.18
C ALA A 275 3.40 10.80 9.55
N ASN A 276 2.43 11.12 8.70
CA ASN A 276 1.06 10.62 8.84
C ASN A 276 0.47 10.41 7.46
N ILE A 277 0.78 9.25 6.88
CA ILE A 277 0.31 8.87 5.55
C ILE A 277 -0.76 7.79 5.71
N ARG A 278 -1.83 7.92 4.92
CA ARG A 278 -2.82 6.86 4.68
C ARG A 278 -2.98 6.75 3.17
N ASN A 279 -2.60 5.62 2.60
CA ASN A 279 -2.68 5.36 1.18
C ASN A 279 -3.38 4.01 0.97
N VAL A 280 -4.48 4.03 0.24
CA VAL A 280 -5.22 2.82 -0.10
C VAL A 280 -5.11 2.63 -1.61
N HIS A 281 -4.73 1.43 -2.01
CA HIS A 281 -4.76 1.03 -3.41
C HIS A 281 -5.84 -0.01 -3.64
N THR A 282 -6.53 0.10 -4.77
CA THR A 282 -7.53 -0.86 -5.20
C THR A 282 -7.23 -1.34 -6.61
N TYR A 283 -7.43 -2.64 -6.83
CA TYR A 283 -7.27 -3.31 -8.11
C TYR A 283 -8.49 -4.23 -8.34
N PRO A 284 -9.24 -4.07 -9.45
CA PRO A 284 -9.13 -2.97 -10.41
C PRO A 284 -9.34 -1.60 -9.76
N ALA A 285 -9.01 -0.53 -10.49
CA ALA A 285 -9.07 0.85 -9.98
C ALA A 285 -10.44 1.21 -9.36
N PHE A 286 -11.53 0.74 -9.97
CA PHE A 286 -12.88 0.95 -9.49
C PHE A 286 -13.58 -0.39 -9.31
N GLY A 287 -14.25 -0.55 -8.15
CA GLY A 287 -15.16 -1.67 -7.93
C GLY A 287 -16.41 -1.56 -8.82
N PRO A 288 -17.23 -2.61 -8.88
CA PRO A 288 -18.50 -2.60 -9.59
C PRO A 288 -19.37 -1.48 -9.06
N SER A 289 -19.90 -0.67 -9.98
CA SER A 289 -20.86 0.37 -9.63
C SER A 289 -22.17 -0.28 -9.16
N VAL A 290 -22.54 -0.07 -7.90
CA VAL A 290 -23.87 -0.46 -7.41
C VAL A 290 -24.84 0.64 -7.77
N VAL A 291 -25.69 0.39 -8.76
CA VAL A 291 -26.84 1.26 -9.03
C VAL A 291 -27.93 0.89 -8.03
N HIS A 292 -28.22 1.79 -7.09
CA HIS A 292 -29.42 1.67 -6.28
C HIS A 292 -30.58 2.24 -7.09
N ASP A 293 -31.53 1.38 -7.49
CA ASP A 293 -32.80 1.85 -8.03
C ASP A 293 -33.50 2.69 -6.95
N MET A 294 -33.81 3.94 -7.28
CA MET A 294 -34.59 4.86 -6.43
C MET A 294 -36.07 4.50 -6.42
#